data_AF-A0A0E4CZ22-F1
#
_entry.id   AF-A0A0E4CZ22-F1
#
_cell.length_a   1.000
_cell.length_b   1.000
_cell.length_c   1.000
_cell.angle_alpha   90.00
_cell.angle_beta   90.00
_cell.angle_gamma   90.00
#
_symmetry.space_group_name_H-M   'P 1'
#
loop_
_entity.id
_entity.type
_entity.pdbx_description
1 polymer ?
#
loop_
_entity_poly.entity_id
_entity_poly.type
_entity_poly.pdbx_seq_one_letter_code
_entity_poly.pdbx_strand_id
1 'polypeptide(L)' 'MKPLQISPETAVTLAKQLGVPLEHLMHMPQHILLQKIAELSKKQSQDTTDSSSAAEAPEKGEQ' A
#
# COMPACT_ATOMS: atom_id res chain seq x y z
N MET A 1 6.28 -25.76 -9.32
CA MET A 1 5.91 -24.35 -9.10
C MET A 1 4.61 -24.08 -9.84
N LYS A 2 3.50 -23.86 -9.14
CA LYS A 2 2.23 -23.45 -9.77
C LYS A 2 2.50 -22.06 -10.37
N PRO A 3 2.29 -21.82 -11.68
CA PRO A 3 2.48 -20.48 -12.23
C PRO A 3 1.54 -19.52 -11.51
N LEU A 4 2.04 -18.35 -11.13
CA LEU A 4 1.24 -17.28 -10.56
C LEU A 4 0.09 -17.00 -11.53
N GLN A 5 -1.13 -17.32 -11.13
CA GLN A 5 -2.35 -17.09 -11.91
C GLN A 5 -2.75 -15.61 -11.80
N ILE A 6 -1.80 -14.71 -12.07
CA ILE A 6 -2.06 -13.27 -12.07
C ILE A 6 -2.23 -12.80 -13.51
N SER A 7 -3.34 -12.12 -13.77
CA SER A 7 -3.53 -11.44 -15.05
C SER A 7 -2.51 -10.30 -15.18
N PRO A 8 -2.08 -9.95 -16.40
CA PRO A 8 -1.13 -8.86 -16.63
C PRO A 8 -1.64 -7.51 -16.06
N GLU A 9 -2.95 -7.26 -16.14
CA GLU A 9 -3.58 -6.06 -15.57
C GLU A 9 -3.46 -6.00 -14.05
N THR A 10 -3.66 -7.14 -13.38
CA THR A 10 -3.48 -7.26 -11.92
C THR A 10 -2.02 -7.07 -11.54
N ALA A 11 -1.09 -7.61 -12.33
CA ALA A 11 0.35 -7.47 -12.10
C ALA A 11 0.78 -5.99 -12.16
N VAL A 12 0.34 -5.25 -13.18
CA VAL A 12 0.66 -3.80 -13.32
C VAL A 12 0.08 -2.99 -12.15
N THR A 13 -1.14 -3.32 -11.73
CA THR A 13 -1.80 -2.62 -10.63
C THR A 13 -1.11 -2.90 -9.29
N LEU A 14 -0.77 -4.16 -9.02
CA LEU A 14 -0.02 -4.55 -7.83
C LEU A 14 1.39 -3.94 -7.83
N ALA A 15 2.12 -3.96 -8.94
CA ALA A 15 3.43 -3.33 -9.07
C ALA A 15 3.38 -1.85 -8.66
N LYS A 16 2.37 -1.11 -9.14
CA LYS A 16 2.14 0.29 -8.78
C LYS A 16 1.79 0.49 -7.31
N GLN A 17 0.86 -0.30 -6.78
CA GLN A 17 0.43 -0.19 -5.38
C GLN A 17 1.56 -0.55 -4.40
N LEU A 18 2.34 -1.59 -4.71
CA LEU A 18 3.47 -2.04 -3.89
C LEU A 18 4.73 -1.20 -4.13
N GLY A 19 4.74 -0.28 -5.09
CA GLY A 19 5.90 0.54 -5.46
C GLY A 19 7.09 -0.30 -5.97
N VAL A 20 6.83 -1.41 -6.66
CA VAL A 20 7.86 -2.37 -7.12
C VAL A 20 7.82 -2.49 -8.64
N PRO A 21 8.97 -2.57 -9.34
CA PRO A 21 8.97 -2.78 -10.79
C PRO A 21 8.31 -4.10 -11.20
N LEU A 22 7.64 -4.09 -12.36
CA LEU A 22 6.88 -5.22 -12.89
C LEU A 22 7.77 -6.44 -13.14
N GLU A 23 9.00 -6.25 -13.64
CA GLU A 23 9.98 -7.33 -13.81
C GLU A 23 10.24 -8.05 -12.48
N HIS A 24 10.44 -7.29 -11.41
CA HIS A 24 10.67 -7.87 -10.09
C HIS A 24 9.41 -8.58 -9.56
N LEU A 25 8.21 -8.06 -9.84
CA LEU A 25 6.95 -8.69 -9.48
C LEU A 25 6.77 -10.06 -10.17
N MET A 26 7.15 -10.16 -11.45
CA MET A 26 7.04 -11.40 -12.22
C MET A 26 8.02 -12.49 -11.78
N HIS A 27 9.18 -12.10 -11.25
CA HIS A 27 10.15 -13.01 -10.66
C HIS A 27 9.92 -13.26 -9.17
N MET A 28 8.96 -12.56 -8.56
CA MET A 28 8.71 -12.64 -7.13
C MET A 28 8.02 -13.96 -6.76
N PRO A 29 8.50 -14.67 -5.72
CA PRO A 29 7.80 -15.84 -5.21
C PRO A 29 6.48 -15.45 -4.52
N GLN A 30 5.47 -16.31 -4.65
CA GLN A 30 4.09 -16.04 -4.22
C GLN A 30 3.95 -15.66 -2.73
N HIS A 31 4.75 -16.26 -1.84
CA HIS A 31 4.66 -15.96 -0.41
C HIS A 31 5.16 -14.53 -0.08
N ILE A 32 6.14 -14.01 -0.81
CA ILE A 32 6.63 -12.63 -0.64
C ILE A 32 5.58 -11.63 -1.13
N LEU A 33 4.91 -11.93 -2.24
CA LEU A 33 3.81 -11.11 -2.73
C LEU A 33 2.70 -10.98 -1.68
N LEU A 34 2.31 -12.10 -1.05
CA LEU A 34 1.30 -12.10 0.02
C LEU A 34 1.73 -11.28 1.24
N GLN A 35 3.01 -11.35 1.62
CA GLN A 35 3.55 -10.52 2.70
C GLN A 35 3.45 -9.03 2.37
N LYS A 36 3.88 -8.62 1.17
CA LYS A 36 3.82 -7.22 0.74
C LYS A 36 2.39 -6.70 0.62
N ILE A 37 1.44 -7.52 0.16
CA ILE A 37 0.01 -7.17 0.14
C ILE A 37 -0.52 -6.98 1.57
N ALA A 38 -0.13 -7.85 2.51
CA ALA A 38 -0.52 -7.70 3.91
C ALA A 38 0.09 -6.46 4.56
N GLU A 39 1.34 -6.11 4.23
CA GLU A 39 2.00 -4.88 4.66
C GLU A 39 1.32 -3.64 4.09
N LEU A 40 0.96 -3.65 2.80
CA LEU A 40 0.20 -2.57 2.17
C LEU A 40 -1.15 -2.35 2.84
N SER A 41 -1.94 -3.40 3.06
CA SER A 41 -3.25 -3.27 3.70
C SER A 41 -3.13 -2.67 5.11
N LYS A 42 -2.08 -3.02 5.86
CA LYS A 42 -1.80 -2.40 7.16
C LYS A 42 -1.40 -0.93 7.03
N LYS A 43 -0.57 -0.61 6.04
CA LYS A 43 -0.06 0.74 5.81
C LYS A 43 -1.16 1.69 5.32
N GLN A 44 -2.06 1.21 4.47
CA GLN A 44 -3.21 1.97 3.97
C GLN A 44 -4.22 2.34 5.08
N SER A 45 -4.24 1.60 6.19
CA SER A 45 -4.99 1.97 7.40
C SER A 45 -4.26 2.97 8.31
N GLN A 46 -2.97 3.22 8.10
CA GLN A 46 -2.18 4.19 8.88
C GLN A 46 -1.92 5.49 8.11
N ASP A 47 -1.78 5.44 6.78
CA ASP A 47 -1.52 6.60 5.93
C ASP A 47 -2.70 7.59 5.79
N THR A 48 -3.89 7.29 6.36
CA THR A 48 -4.99 8.26 6.44
C THR A 48 -4.85 9.27 7.59
N THR A 49 -3.79 9.19 8.40
CA THR A 49 -3.61 10.07 9.57
C THR A 49 -2.45 11.07 9.42
N ASP A 50 -1.51 10.89 8.48
CA ASP A 50 -0.24 11.64 8.49
C ASP A 50 0.05 12.50 7.24
N SER A 51 -0.96 13.13 6.65
CA SER A 51 -0.74 14.25 5.72
C SER A 51 -1.94 15.18 5.61
N SER A 52 -2.13 16.01 6.63
CA SER A 52 -2.59 17.38 6.42
C SER A 52 -1.94 18.30 7.45
N SER A 53 -1.19 19.28 6.95
CA SER A 53 -0.67 20.41 7.70
C SER A 53 -1.77 21.47 7.86
N ALA A 54 -1.64 22.30 8.90
CA ALA A 54 -2.25 23.62 9.14
C ALA A 54 -3.54 23.71 9.98
N ALA A 55 -3.33 24.25 11.19
CA ALA A 55 -4.11 25.28 11.88
C ALA A 55 -5.59 25.03 12.19
N GLU A 56 -5.89 24.68 13.44
CA GLU A 56 -6.86 25.45 14.23
C GLU A 56 -6.61 25.24 15.72
N ALA A 57 -6.24 26.31 16.42
CA ALA A 57 -6.25 26.34 17.87
C ALA A 57 -7.71 26.49 18.33
N PRO A 58 -8.23 25.68 19.26
CA PRO A 58 -9.41 26.06 19.99
C PRO A 58 -8.95 26.93 21.17
N GLU A 59 -8.99 28.23 20.95
CA GLU A 59 -9.32 29.17 22.01
C GLU A 59 -10.75 28.84 22.49
N LYS A 60 -10.87 28.30 23.70
CA LYS A 60 -12.04 28.46 24.57
C LYS A 60 -11.47 28.77 25.96
N GLY A 61 -11.55 29.98 26.49
CA GLY A 61 -12.67 30.91 26.39
C GLY A 61 -13.78 30.40 27.29
N GLU A 62 -13.71 30.86 28.55
CA GLU A 62 -14.82 31.16 29.46
C GLU A 62 -15.99 30.15 29.53
N GLN A 63 -16.11 29.47 30.67
CA GLN A 63 -17.28 29.51 31.58
C GLN A 63 -17.11 28.55 32.77
#